data_AF-A0A6G0X7I2-F1
#
_entry.id   AF-A0A6G0X7I2-F1
#
_cell.length_a   1.000
_cell.length_b   1.000
_cell.length_c   1.000
_cell.angle_alpha   90.00
_cell.angle_beta   90.00
_cell.angle_gamma   90.00
#
_symmetry.space_group_name_H-M   'P 1'
#
loop_
_entity.id
_entity.type
_entity.pdbx_description
1 polymer ?
#
loop_
_entity_poly.entity_id
_entity_poly.type
_entity_poly.pdbx_seq_one_letter_code
_entity_poly.pdbx_strand_id
1 'polypeptide(L)'
;MGDSVFNLESLVSEIDVGPSAYFPTTVTRVRGSTARDAVKESFMHRDAITTIAEHEEWGLQAEDADADLPATLAAIRACKAVSVAAIVKSLKAAQEVYLAFVMDTTGSMAGHMDAVKSQVREIAAAFQREGLTLHVAFVGYKDHCDGPHHFQILPFSTDVLRFERFVQAIPAEGGGDTPEDVLGALMACATQLTWPADCTNVLFHIGDAPPHGTQFWEGDDSLPHGHPDDPSLVDLFGKLEEQNVRYYFGQLNGLTDKMIGMFQSVAEHDVTVFQVLDPIKIHSSVVTASKETVLVSRDKTILRRVKPSYAFVLDEPEWSVIEPSVGQIVRYAMPPNAAVDAILNDPMNLKARQRNVRIAPHPFARGCERAAFYAQESPADEKLGWLSLRKTKKKDGPWLKMVAKRFLVAHSATDEARYMKAMEGQAIAAALASTFTNAVDSSLSLHYVDTSVVQLSSTEFVALEQFLDNFERFTDNMSYVTPSVASDKWVQLAVAFSHWTWTVTKGYLMIVDLQGQRLDTGLLLTDPAIHCRDCERFNSGTNFGQSGMDLFFKTHKCNTLCSSLGLSMP
;
A
#
# COMPACT_ATOMS: atom_id res chain seq x y z
N MET A 1 -18.66 -21.12 5.22
CA MET A 1 -17.58 -20.79 6.18
C MET A 1 -16.63 -19.91 5.39
N GLY A 2 -16.70 -18.61 5.66
CA GLY A 2 -16.04 -17.60 4.83
C GLY A 2 -14.60 -17.44 5.25
N ASP A 3 -13.68 -17.76 4.36
CA ASP A 3 -12.26 -17.53 4.58
C ASP A 3 -12.01 -16.02 4.57
N SER A 4 -11.63 -15.50 5.75
CA SER A 4 -11.16 -14.13 5.95
C SER A 4 -10.04 -13.79 4.96
N VAL A 5 -10.06 -12.57 4.43
CA VAL A 5 -9.01 -12.00 3.55
C VAL A 5 -7.63 -11.95 4.23
N PHE A 6 -7.56 -12.16 5.55
CA PHE A 6 -6.33 -12.22 6.33
C PHE A 6 -6.36 -13.37 7.33
N ASN A 7 -5.51 -14.38 7.14
CA ASN A 7 -5.27 -15.40 8.16
C ASN A 7 -4.19 -14.90 9.13
N LEU A 8 -4.61 -14.13 10.15
CA LEU A 8 -3.74 -13.64 11.20
C LEU A 8 -3.07 -14.75 12.03
N GLU A 9 -3.68 -15.94 12.10
CA GLU A 9 -3.06 -17.10 12.78
C GLU A 9 -1.84 -17.62 12.03
N SER A 10 -1.81 -17.49 10.69
CA SER A 10 -0.64 -17.80 9.86
C SER A 10 0.55 -16.89 10.19
N LEU A 11 0.32 -15.58 10.33
CA LEU A 11 1.37 -14.61 10.64
C LEU A 11 1.89 -14.75 12.08
N VAL A 12 1.04 -15.20 13.00
CA VAL A 12 1.44 -15.54 14.38
C VAL A 12 2.23 -16.86 14.40
N SER A 13 1.90 -17.83 13.54
CA SER A 13 2.69 -19.06 13.40
C SER A 13 4.09 -18.82 12.82
N GLU A 14 4.27 -17.75 12.03
CA GLU A 14 5.57 -17.30 11.53
C GLU A 14 6.49 -16.73 12.63
N ILE A 15 5.93 -16.35 13.80
CA ILE A 15 6.68 -15.93 14.99
C ILE A 15 7.35 -17.14 15.67
N ASP A 16 6.81 -18.36 15.47
CA ASP A 16 7.26 -19.60 16.12
C ASP A 16 8.19 -20.47 15.25
N VAL A 17 8.35 -20.19 13.95
CA VAL A 17 9.34 -20.86 13.11
C VAL A 17 10.71 -20.22 13.33
N GLY A 18 11.47 -20.80 14.25
CA GLY A 18 12.83 -20.40 14.60
C GLY A 18 13.82 -20.38 13.43
N PRO A 19 15.04 -19.86 13.66
CA PRO A 19 16.02 -19.63 12.60
C PRO A 19 16.51 -20.97 12.04
N SER A 20 16.14 -21.26 10.80
CA SER A 20 16.84 -22.26 9.99
C SER A 20 18.21 -21.67 9.60
N ALA A 21 19.22 -22.03 10.39
CA ALA A 21 20.60 -21.58 10.29
C ALA A 21 21.29 -21.92 8.96
N TYR A 22 22.26 -21.08 8.57
CA TYR A 22 23.52 -21.57 8.02
C TYR A 22 24.69 -20.97 8.81
N PHE A 23 25.28 -21.80 9.68
CA PHE A 23 26.63 -21.64 10.22
C PHE A 23 27.40 -22.92 9.91
N PRO A 24 28.68 -22.81 9.48
CA PRO A 24 29.66 -23.81 9.91
C PRO A 24 30.93 -23.20 10.53
N THR A 25 31.66 -24.08 11.21
CA THR A 25 32.52 -23.92 12.41
C THR A 25 34.03 -23.77 12.19
N THR A 26 34.63 -22.94 13.05
CA THR A 26 35.99 -22.82 13.65
C THR A 26 37.26 -23.59 13.16
N VAL A 27 38.27 -22.77 12.79
CA VAL A 27 39.66 -22.61 13.36
C VAL A 27 40.78 -23.65 13.08
N THR A 28 41.79 -23.26 12.27
CA THR A 28 43.19 -22.95 12.71
C THR A 28 44.06 -22.52 11.51
N ARG A 29 44.70 -21.34 11.60
CA ARG A 29 45.64 -20.83 10.57
C ARG A 29 47.06 -21.27 10.94
N VAL A 30 47.62 -22.26 10.23
CA VAL A 30 49.08 -22.42 10.12
C VAL A 30 49.56 -21.46 9.04
N ARG A 31 50.61 -20.70 9.32
CA ARG A 31 51.17 -19.66 8.42
C ARG A 31 51.51 -20.24 7.04
N GLY A 32 50.87 -19.68 5.99
CA GLY A 32 51.23 -19.90 4.59
C GLY A 32 50.04 -20.16 3.66
N SER A 33 49.21 -19.16 3.38
CA SER A 33 48.34 -19.18 2.18
C SER A 33 48.10 -17.77 1.63
N THR A 34 47.85 -17.69 0.33
CA THR A 34 48.01 -16.51 -0.54
C THR A 34 46.83 -15.52 -0.52
N ALA A 35 47.13 -14.25 -0.82
CA ALA A 35 46.26 -13.06 -0.72
C ALA A 35 44.93 -13.03 -1.52
N ARG A 36 44.54 -14.09 -2.24
CA ARG A 36 43.24 -14.16 -2.94
C ARG A 36 42.08 -14.58 -2.01
N ASP A 37 42.36 -15.18 -0.87
CA ASP A 37 41.32 -15.62 0.07
C ASP A 37 41.07 -14.61 1.20
N ALA A 38 42.01 -13.71 1.49
CA ALA A 38 41.85 -12.67 2.52
C ALA A 38 40.83 -11.57 2.15
N VAL A 39 40.55 -11.39 0.86
CA VAL A 39 39.52 -10.44 0.38
C VAL A 39 38.12 -11.06 0.45
N LYS A 40 38.01 -12.41 0.34
CA LYS A 40 36.78 -13.17 0.59
C LYS A 40 36.39 -13.18 2.07
N GLU A 41 37.37 -13.21 2.99
CA GLU A 41 37.12 -13.18 4.45
C GLU A 41 36.69 -11.80 4.99
N SER A 42 37.15 -10.70 4.38
CA SER A 42 36.86 -9.33 4.86
C SER A 42 35.43 -8.86 4.56
N PHE A 43 34.85 -9.30 3.43
CA PHE A 43 33.53 -8.86 2.98
C PHE A 43 32.38 -9.55 3.73
N MET A 44 32.53 -10.84 4.07
CA MET A 44 31.45 -11.64 4.66
C MET A 44 31.22 -11.39 6.16
N HIS A 45 32.24 -10.88 6.88
CA HIS A 45 32.10 -10.48 8.28
C HIS A 45 31.48 -9.09 8.41
N ARG A 46 31.85 -8.19 7.48
CA ARG A 46 31.42 -6.81 7.50
C ARG A 46 29.93 -6.71 7.14
N ASP A 47 29.46 -7.35 6.07
CA ASP A 47 28.06 -7.28 5.63
C ASP A 47 27.06 -7.86 6.65
N ALA A 48 27.41 -8.92 7.37
CA ALA A 48 26.56 -9.47 8.42
C ALA A 48 26.49 -8.54 9.64
N ILE A 49 27.61 -7.90 10.00
CA ILE A 49 27.69 -6.97 11.14
C ILE A 49 27.11 -5.59 10.79
N THR A 50 27.31 -5.05 9.59
CA THR A 50 26.67 -3.79 9.14
C THR A 50 25.17 -3.96 8.99
N THR A 51 24.67 -5.08 8.47
CA THR A 51 23.20 -5.33 8.42
C THR A 51 22.58 -5.43 9.82
N ILE A 52 23.35 -5.83 10.84
CA ILE A 52 22.93 -5.93 12.25
C ILE A 52 23.09 -4.59 13.00
N ALA A 53 24.14 -3.82 12.71
CA ALA A 53 24.51 -2.59 13.42
C ALA A 53 23.95 -1.29 12.79
N GLU A 54 23.48 -1.31 11.53
CA GLU A 54 22.99 -0.11 10.83
C GLU A 54 21.52 0.27 11.14
N HIS A 55 20.84 -0.45 12.05
CA HIS A 55 19.53 -0.05 12.54
C HIS A 55 19.67 0.76 13.85
N GLU A 56 19.80 2.10 13.72
CA GLU A 56 19.78 3.06 14.85
C GLU A 56 18.59 2.87 15.82
N GLU A 57 17.55 2.19 15.38
CA GLU A 57 16.31 1.91 16.12
C GLU A 57 16.49 0.84 17.24
N TRP A 58 17.63 0.12 17.29
CA TRP A 58 17.81 -1.09 18.10
C TRP A 58 18.97 -0.97 19.11
N GLY A 59 19.77 0.11 19.01
CA GLY A 59 20.80 0.47 19.98
C GLY A 59 22.02 -0.46 20.05
N LEU A 60 22.19 -1.38 19.08
CA LEU A 60 23.29 -2.35 19.03
C LEU A 60 24.42 -1.83 18.13
N GLN A 61 25.66 -1.87 18.62
CA GLN A 61 26.85 -1.51 17.86
C GLN A 61 27.53 -2.76 17.29
N ALA A 62 28.40 -2.56 16.30
CA ALA A 62 29.20 -3.64 15.72
C ALA A 62 30.03 -4.39 16.79
N GLU A 63 30.46 -3.68 17.84
CA GLU A 63 31.24 -4.24 18.94
C GLU A 63 30.44 -5.23 19.82
N ASP A 64 29.11 -5.10 19.89
CA ASP A 64 28.23 -5.97 20.70
C ASP A 64 28.06 -7.36 20.05
N ALA A 65 28.09 -7.42 18.71
CA ALA A 65 28.03 -8.66 17.94
C ALA A 65 29.35 -9.46 18.01
N ASP A 66 30.47 -8.77 18.09
CA ASP A 66 31.81 -9.37 18.23
C ASP A 66 32.08 -9.90 19.66
N ALA A 67 31.40 -9.33 20.66
CA ALA A 67 31.56 -9.71 22.06
C ALA A 67 30.73 -10.95 22.48
N ASP A 68 29.45 -11.01 22.11
CA ASP A 68 28.54 -12.12 22.44
C ASP A 68 27.40 -12.25 21.41
N LEU A 69 27.71 -12.92 20.30
CA LEU A 69 26.78 -13.17 19.21
C LEU A 69 25.46 -13.86 19.66
N PRO A 70 25.46 -14.89 20.52
CA PRO A 70 24.23 -15.47 21.06
C PRO A 70 23.31 -14.48 21.80
N ALA A 71 23.85 -13.62 22.66
CA ALA A 71 23.08 -12.62 23.40
C ALA A 71 22.52 -11.53 22.48
N THR A 72 23.33 -11.06 21.54
CA THR A 72 22.94 -10.07 20.52
C THR A 72 21.83 -10.61 19.62
N LEU A 73 21.92 -11.87 19.19
CA LEU A 73 20.84 -12.53 18.42
C LEU A 73 19.55 -12.70 19.24
N ALA A 74 19.63 -12.94 20.55
CA ALA A 74 18.46 -13.01 21.42
C ALA A 74 17.77 -11.65 21.59
N ALA A 75 18.55 -10.57 21.74
CA ALA A 75 18.04 -9.20 21.79
C ALA A 75 17.35 -8.80 20.48
N ILE A 76 17.96 -9.13 19.33
CA ILE A 76 17.36 -8.93 18.00
C ILE A 76 16.02 -9.67 17.87
N ARG A 77 15.92 -10.92 18.36
CA ARG A 77 14.65 -11.68 18.34
C ARG A 77 13.56 -11.00 19.17
N ALA A 78 13.90 -10.50 20.36
CA ALA A 78 12.97 -9.78 21.21
C ALA A 78 12.48 -8.48 20.55
N CYS A 79 13.37 -7.71 19.90
CA CYS A 79 13.02 -6.47 19.20
C CYS A 79 12.22 -6.72 17.90
N LYS A 80 12.55 -7.75 17.10
CA LYS A 80 11.76 -8.18 15.93
C LYS A 80 10.32 -8.52 16.31
N ALA A 81 10.13 -9.26 17.42
CA ALA A 81 8.81 -9.62 17.90
C ALA A 81 7.95 -8.39 18.24
N VAL A 82 8.56 -7.32 18.78
CA VAL A 82 7.87 -6.05 19.07
C VAL A 82 7.45 -5.33 17.78
N SER A 83 8.32 -5.24 16.77
CA SER A 83 8.00 -4.57 15.50
C SER A 83 6.94 -5.31 14.68
N VAL A 84 6.99 -6.65 14.63
CA VAL A 84 5.96 -7.45 13.97
C VAL A 84 4.63 -7.36 14.72
N ALA A 85 4.66 -7.38 16.06
CA ALA A 85 3.45 -7.16 16.87
C ALA A 85 2.84 -5.76 16.61
N ALA A 86 3.67 -4.73 16.40
CA ALA A 86 3.20 -3.40 16.02
C ALA A 86 2.55 -3.38 14.63
N ILE A 87 3.14 -4.04 13.63
CA ILE A 87 2.57 -4.16 12.28
C ILE A 87 1.25 -4.95 12.31
N VAL A 88 1.21 -6.07 13.01
CA VAL A 88 -0.02 -6.87 13.21
C VAL A 88 -1.09 -6.04 13.91
N LYS A 89 -0.73 -5.28 14.93
CA LYS A 89 -1.64 -4.37 15.62
C LYS A 89 -2.20 -3.32 14.66
N SER A 90 -1.36 -2.70 13.82
CA SER A 90 -1.79 -1.72 12.83
C SER A 90 -2.68 -2.32 11.74
N LEU A 91 -2.39 -3.54 11.28
CA LEU A 91 -3.22 -4.26 10.31
C LEU A 91 -4.57 -4.66 10.88
N LYS A 92 -4.62 -5.12 12.14
CA LYS A 92 -5.87 -5.34 12.86
C LYS A 92 -6.66 -4.04 12.99
N ALA A 93 -6.02 -2.95 13.41
CA ALA A 93 -6.68 -1.65 13.52
C ALA A 93 -7.27 -1.17 12.18
N ALA A 94 -6.61 -1.46 11.05
CA ALA A 94 -7.12 -1.15 9.72
C ALA A 94 -8.30 -2.03 9.26
N GLN A 95 -8.59 -3.13 9.96
CA GLN A 95 -9.75 -4.01 9.71
C GLN A 95 -10.96 -3.64 10.59
N GLU A 96 -10.75 -2.83 11.62
CA GLU A 96 -11.80 -2.39 12.54
C GLU A 96 -12.40 -1.06 12.03
N VAL A 97 -13.71 -1.05 11.83
CA VAL A 97 -14.46 0.15 11.43
C VAL A 97 -15.42 0.54 12.53
N TYR A 98 -15.33 1.78 12.98
CA TYR A 98 -16.17 2.39 14.00
C TYR A 98 -17.13 3.35 13.31
N LEU A 99 -18.41 2.97 13.28
CA LEU A 99 -19.49 3.72 12.66
C LEU A 99 -20.47 4.19 13.73
N ALA A 100 -20.57 5.49 13.96
CA ALA A 100 -21.61 6.05 14.81
C ALA A 100 -22.70 6.71 13.96
N PHE A 101 -23.95 6.36 14.23
CA PHE A 101 -25.11 7.07 13.69
C PHE A 101 -25.50 8.19 14.65
N VAL A 102 -25.57 9.42 14.16
CA VAL A 102 -26.16 10.56 14.87
C VAL A 102 -27.49 10.85 14.23
N MET A 103 -28.56 10.93 15.00
CA MET A 103 -29.87 11.00 14.40
C MET A 103 -30.85 11.84 15.21
N ASP A 104 -31.60 12.68 14.50
CA ASP A 104 -32.80 13.31 15.03
C ASP A 104 -33.86 12.24 15.33
N THR A 105 -34.39 12.25 16.56
CA THR A 105 -35.35 11.26 17.07
C THR A 105 -36.75 11.83 17.32
N THR A 106 -37.09 12.96 16.69
CA THR A 106 -38.42 13.57 16.75
C THR A 106 -39.44 12.85 15.86
N GLY A 107 -40.71 13.26 15.96
CA GLY A 107 -41.82 12.60 15.26
C GLY A 107 -41.70 12.58 13.72
N SER A 108 -41.09 13.58 13.10
CA SER A 108 -40.89 13.64 11.63
C SER A 108 -39.92 12.55 11.14
N MET A 109 -39.03 12.10 12.01
CA MET A 109 -37.94 11.18 11.69
C MET A 109 -38.30 9.69 11.79
N ALA A 110 -39.55 9.36 12.18
CA ALA A 110 -40.00 7.98 12.41
C ALA A 110 -39.70 7.03 11.22
N GLY A 111 -39.97 7.46 9.98
CA GLY A 111 -39.71 6.65 8.78
C GLY A 111 -38.22 6.43 8.50
N HIS A 112 -37.38 7.41 8.82
CA HIS A 112 -35.93 7.30 8.69
C HIS A 112 -35.33 6.40 9.77
N MET A 113 -35.88 6.41 11.00
CA MET A 113 -35.43 5.51 12.06
C MET A 113 -35.68 4.05 11.70
N ASP A 114 -36.82 3.74 11.08
CA ASP A 114 -37.12 2.38 10.60
C ASP A 114 -36.18 1.97 9.44
N ALA A 115 -35.81 2.91 8.59
CA ALA A 115 -34.82 2.67 7.54
C ALA A 115 -33.44 2.29 8.12
N VAL A 116 -32.92 3.05 9.08
CA VAL A 116 -31.63 2.77 9.75
C VAL A 116 -31.63 1.39 10.41
N LYS A 117 -32.72 1.02 11.12
CA LYS A 117 -32.89 -0.30 11.73
C LYS A 117 -32.79 -1.44 10.72
N SER A 118 -33.43 -1.29 9.55
CA SER A 118 -33.42 -2.33 8.51
C SER A 118 -32.06 -2.47 7.81
N GLN A 119 -31.36 -1.36 7.60
CA GLN A 119 -30.15 -1.31 6.77
C GLN A 119 -28.87 -1.57 7.55
N VAL A 120 -28.84 -1.36 8.86
CA VAL A 120 -27.65 -1.65 9.67
C VAL A 120 -27.23 -3.12 9.56
N ARG A 121 -28.19 -4.05 9.38
CA ARG A 121 -27.91 -5.47 9.09
C ARG A 121 -27.19 -5.65 7.75
N GLU A 122 -27.67 -4.99 6.71
CA GLU A 122 -27.10 -5.07 5.37
C GLU A 122 -25.73 -4.41 5.29
N ILE A 123 -25.54 -3.32 6.05
CA ILE A 123 -24.24 -2.65 6.23
C ILE A 123 -23.30 -3.64 6.95
N ALA A 124 -23.66 -4.16 8.12
CA ALA A 124 -22.83 -5.12 8.86
C ALA A 124 -22.46 -6.35 8.01
N ALA A 125 -23.42 -6.91 7.27
CA ALA A 125 -23.18 -8.03 6.36
C ALA A 125 -22.29 -7.66 5.16
N ALA A 126 -22.33 -6.42 4.67
CA ALA A 126 -21.42 -5.95 3.63
C ALA A 126 -19.97 -5.84 4.14
N PHE A 127 -19.77 -5.31 5.34
CA PHE A 127 -18.43 -5.19 5.94
C PHE A 127 -17.84 -6.56 6.29
N GLN A 128 -18.66 -7.46 6.83
CA GLN A 128 -18.23 -8.82 7.16
C GLN A 128 -17.79 -9.61 5.92
N ARG A 129 -18.46 -9.42 4.77
CA ARG A 129 -18.04 -10.03 3.48
C ARG A 129 -16.68 -9.54 3.00
N GLU A 130 -16.28 -8.33 3.37
CA GLU A 130 -15.00 -7.71 3.02
C GLU A 130 -13.91 -7.98 4.07
N GLY A 131 -14.20 -8.78 5.10
CA GLY A 131 -13.27 -9.09 6.19
C GLY A 131 -13.05 -7.93 7.17
N LEU A 132 -14.00 -7.00 7.27
CA LEU A 132 -13.98 -5.89 8.22
C LEU A 132 -14.88 -6.17 9.42
N THR A 133 -14.41 -5.81 10.61
CA THR A 133 -15.22 -5.84 11.84
C THR A 133 -15.92 -4.49 12.01
N LEU A 134 -17.24 -4.49 12.09
CA LEU A 134 -18.03 -3.28 12.31
C LEU A 134 -18.35 -3.11 13.80
N HIS A 135 -17.96 -1.96 14.36
CA HIS A 135 -18.43 -1.45 15.65
C HIS A 135 -19.44 -0.36 15.39
N VAL A 136 -20.67 -0.56 15.85
CA VAL A 136 -21.76 0.39 15.65
C VAL A 136 -22.12 1.10 16.96
N ALA A 137 -22.30 2.41 16.90
CA ALA A 137 -22.81 3.26 17.98
C ALA A 137 -23.99 4.09 17.49
N PHE A 138 -24.80 4.58 18.43
CA PHE A 138 -25.95 5.44 18.13
C PHE A 138 -25.98 6.63 19.09
N VAL A 139 -26.26 7.82 18.57
CA VAL A 139 -26.56 9.03 19.34
C VAL A 139 -27.83 9.64 18.78
N GLY A 140 -28.92 9.42 19.48
CA GLY A 140 -30.19 10.11 19.24
C GLY A 140 -30.16 11.48 19.90
N TYR A 141 -30.68 12.50 19.23
CA TYR A 141 -30.87 13.83 19.81
C TYR A 141 -32.27 14.37 19.52
N LYS A 142 -32.63 15.39 20.31
CA LYS A 142 -33.85 16.19 20.27
C LYS A 142 -33.50 17.60 20.75
N ASP A 143 -34.46 18.49 20.83
CA ASP A 143 -34.26 19.85 21.30
C ASP A 143 -34.01 19.93 22.83
N HIS A 144 -33.37 21.01 23.26
CA HIS A 144 -33.14 21.36 24.67
C HIS A 144 -34.44 21.40 25.48
N CYS A 145 -35.58 21.74 24.86
CA CYS A 145 -36.87 21.80 25.56
C CYS A 145 -37.46 20.41 25.89
N ASP A 146 -36.95 19.34 25.28
CA ASP A 146 -37.40 17.96 25.50
C ASP A 146 -36.87 17.32 26.81
N GLY A 147 -36.16 18.10 27.62
CA GLY A 147 -35.78 17.76 28.99
C GLY A 147 -34.40 17.11 29.14
N PRO A 148 -34.05 16.60 30.34
CA PRO A 148 -32.68 16.20 30.68
C PRO A 148 -32.19 14.92 29.97
N HIS A 149 -33.04 14.28 29.16
CA HIS A 149 -32.74 13.05 28.42
C HIS A 149 -32.88 13.24 26.89
N HIS A 150 -32.71 14.47 26.39
CA HIS A 150 -32.75 14.78 24.96
C HIS A 150 -31.69 14.03 24.15
N PHE A 151 -30.61 13.54 24.77
CA PHE A 151 -29.68 12.58 24.15
C PHE A 151 -29.93 11.12 24.53
N GLN A 152 -29.89 10.22 23.54
CA GLN A 152 -29.91 8.77 23.75
C GLN A 152 -28.66 8.13 23.15
N ILE A 153 -27.75 7.68 24.01
CA ILE A 153 -26.42 7.23 23.59
C ILE A 153 -26.28 5.72 23.78
N LEU A 154 -25.95 5.04 22.69
CA LEU A 154 -25.47 3.66 22.68
C LEU A 154 -23.97 3.66 22.34
N PRO A 155 -23.10 3.20 23.27
CA PRO A 155 -21.68 3.10 23.00
C PRO A 155 -21.40 2.02 21.94
N PHE A 156 -20.21 2.10 21.33
CA PHE A 156 -19.76 1.14 20.30
C PHE A 156 -19.92 -0.30 20.74
N SER A 157 -20.49 -1.11 19.85
CA SER A 157 -20.61 -2.55 20.01
C SER A 157 -20.57 -3.26 18.66
N THR A 158 -20.02 -4.47 18.64
CA THR A 158 -20.14 -5.39 17.50
C THR A 158 -21.48 -6.12 17.48
N ASP A 159 -22.32 -5.98 18.53
CA ASP A 159 -23.64 -6.59 18.61
C ASP A 159 -24.69 -5.73 17.89
N VAL A 160 -24.88 -6.02 16.60
CA VAL A 160 -25.89 -5.35 15.75
C VAL A 160 -27.31 -5.53 16.32
N LEU A 161 -27.61 -6.65 16.99
CA LEU A 161 -28.93 -6.86 17.60
C LEU A 161 -29.13 -6.01 18.85
N ARG A 162 -28.06 -5.68 19.58
CA ARG A 162 -28.13 -4.69 20.66
C ARG A 162 -28.44 -3.30 20.10
N PHE A 163 -27.79 -2.92 19.01
CA PHE A 163 -28.08 -1.66 18.32
C PHE A 163 -29.55 -1.58 17.91
N GLU A 164 -30.07 -2.59 17.23
CA GLU A 164 -31.47 -2.63 16.80
C GLU A 164 -32.45 -2.50 17.95
N ARG A 165 -32.24 -3.27 19.04
CA ARG A 165 -33.10 -3.21 20.22
C ARG A 165 -33.07 -1.84 20.88
N PHE A 166 -31.90 -1.19 20.92
CA PHE A 166 -31.75 0.15 21.46
C PHE A 166 -32.53 1.16 20.62
N VAL A 167 -32.30 1.21 19.31
CA VAL A 167 -32.99 2.15 18.40
C VAL A 167 -34.49 1.87 18.35
N GLN A 168 -34.93 0.62 18.49
CA GLN A 168 -36.36 0.27 18.57
C GLN A 168 -37.02 0.76 19.88
N ALA A 169 -36.26 0.89 20.96
CA ALA A 169 -36.77 1.36 22.25
C ALA A 169 -36.87 2.89 22.34
N ILE A 170 -36.33 3.64 21.36
CA ILE A 170 -36.41 5.10 21.33
C ILE A 170 -37.79 5.50 20.79
N PRO A 171 -38.63 6.18 21.58
CA PRO A 171 -39.89 6.70 21.10
C PRO A 171 -39.65 7.90 20.18
N ALA A 172 -40.25 7.85 18.98
CA ALA A 172 -40.32 8.95 18.01
C ALA A 172 -41.31 10.02 18.51
N GLU A 173 -41.02 10.60 19.66
CA GLU A 173 -41.87 11.53 20.40
C GLU A 173 -41.08 12.81 20.69
N GLY A 174 -41.77 13.93 20.91
CA GLY A 174 -41.12 15.24 20.98
C GLY A 174 -41.06 15.92 19.62
N GLY A 175 -40.47 17.10 19.61
CA GLY A 175 -40.53 18.05 18.49
C GLY A 175 -41.78 18.95 18.53
N GLY A 176 -41.59 20.18 18.03
CA GLY A 176 -42.63 21.23 18.01
C GLY A 176 -42.19 22.51 17.29
N ASP A 177 -40.90 22.82 17.34
CA ASP A 177 -40.22 23.91 16.64
C ASP A 177 -38.90 23.41 16.01
N THR A 178 -38.54 23.99 14.87
CA THR A 178 -37.13 24.07 14.45
C THR A 178 -36.54 25.31 15.11
N PRO A 179 -35.27 25.36 15.55
CA PRO A 179 -34.15 24.39 15.41
C PRO A 179 -34.05 23.28 16.50
N GLU A 180 -33.04 22.40 16.39
CA GLU A 180 -32.77 21.26 17.31
C GLU A 180 -31.36 21.33 17.96
N ASP A 181 -31.07 20.51 18.99
CA ASP A 181 -29.73 20.44 19.63
C ASP A 181 -28.72 19.58 18.85
N VAL A 182 -28.40 20.00 17.62
CA VAL A 182 -27.42 19.32 16.75
C VAL A 182 -25.99 19.45 17.30
N LEU A 183 -25.61 20.63 17.81
CA LEU A 183 -24.24 20.88 18.25
C LEU A 183 -23.90 20.09 19.52
N GLY A 184 -24.82 20.02 20.48
CA GLY A 184 -24.69 19.17 21.65
C GLY A 184 -24.62 17.69 21.28
N ALA A 185 -25.39 17.23 20.29
CA ALA A 185 -25.32 15.85 19.81
C ALA A 185 -23.95 15.48 19.22
N LEU A 186 -23.38 16.36 18.39
CA LEU A 186 -22.05 16.16 17.81
C LEU A 186 -20.95 16.21 18.90
N MET A 187 -21.09 17.09 19.89
CA MET A 187 -20.15 17.13 21.02
C MET A 187 -20.27 15.89 21.91
N ALA A 188 -21.48 15.37 22.11
CA ALA A 188 -21.70 14.10 22.80
C ALA A 188 -21.03 12.95 22.04
N CYS A 189 -21.07 12.94 20.71
CA CYS A 189 -20.31 11.98 19.91
C CYS A 189 -18.80 12.09 20.13
N ALA A 190 -18.26 13.31 20.18
CA ALA A 190 -16.83 13.52 20.38
C ALA A 190 -16.34 13.20 21.80
N THR A 191 -17.21 13.32 22.81
CA THR A 191 -16.81 13.24 24.22
C THR A 191 -17.27 11.97 24.94
N GLN A 192 -18.40 11.39 24.52
CA GLN A 192 -19.00 10.23 25.19
C GLN A 192 -18.79 8.91 24.42
N LEU A 193 -18.48 8.97 23.12
CA LEU A 193 -18.03 7.80 22.37
C LEU A 193 -16.51 7.67 22.43
N THR A 194 -16.02 6.44 22.58
CA THR A 194 -14.58 6.15 22.60
C THR A 194 -14.10 5.82 21.20
N TRP A 195 -13.57 6.82 20.50
CA TRP A 195 -13.00 6.67 19.15
C TRP A 195 -11.54 6.20 19.21
N PRO A 196 -11.20 5.06 18.56
CA PRO A 196 -9.82 4.61 18.50
C PRO A 196 -9.03 5.37 17.43
N ALA A 197 -7.87 5.92 17.80
CA ALA A 197 -7.06 6.78 16.92
C ALA A 197 -6.53 6.06 15.66
N ASP A 198 -6.26 4.76 15.75
CA ASP A 198 -5.63 3.98 14.68
C ASP A 198 -6.63 3.27 13.74
N CYS A 199 -7.93 3.44 13.98
CA CYS A 199 -9.01 2.74 13.26
C CYS A 199 -9.73 3.64 12.25
N THR A 200 -10.61 3.04 11.47
CA THR A 200 -11.48 3.76 10.54
C THR A 200 -12.69 4.31 11.30
N ASN A 201 -12.70 5.61 11.60
CA ASN A 201 -13.76 6.26 12.36
C ASN A 201 -14.69 7.08 11.45
N VAL A 202 -15.97 6.74 11.46
CA VAL A 202 -17.02 7.34 10.62
C VAL A 202 -18.17 7.80 11.51
N LEU A 203 -18.51 9.08 11.40
CA LEU A 203 -19.68 9.68 12.04
C LEU A 203 -20.71 10.02 10.96
N PHE A 204 -21.86 9.34 10.98
CA PHE A 204 -22.91 9.48 9.98
C PHE A 204 -24.13 10.14 10.61
N HIS A 205 -24.32 11.42 10.31
CA HIS A 205 -25.37 12.24 10.88
C HIS A 205 -26.55 12.37 9.91
N ILE A 206 -27.76 12.09 10.39
CA ILE A 206 -29.03 12.18 9.66
C ILE A 206 -29.98 13.09 10.44
N GLY A 207 -30.43 14.17 9.82
CA GLY A 207 -31.36 15.13 10.43
C GLY A 207 -32.10 15.95 9.38
N ASP A 208 -33.28 16.45 9.73
CA ASP A 208 -34.14 17.30 8.90
C ASP A 208 -34.19 18.76 9.38
N ALA A 209 -33.57 19.08 10.52
CA ALA A 209 -33.50 20.43 11.11
C ALA A 209 -32.06 20.91 11.40
N PRO A 210 -31.79 22.23 11.35
CA PRO A 210 -30.50 22.83 11.72
C PRO A 210 -30.36 23.02 13.25
N PRO A 211 -29.15 23.37 13.76
CA PRO A 211 -28.97 23.83 15.14
C PRO A 211 -29.50 25.23 15.40
N HIS A 212 -29.70 25.56 16.68
CA HIS A 212 -30.00 26.91 17.14
C HIS A 212 -28.93 27.93 16.74
N GLY A 213 -29.38 29.14 16.43
CA GLY A 213 -28.55 30.26 16.03
C GLY A 213 -28.83 30.74 14.61
N THR A 214 -29.04 32.05 14.48
CA THR A 214 -29.26 32.76 13.21
C THR A 214 -28.12 32.62 12.19
N GLN A 215 -26.95 32.14 12.63
CA GLN A 215 -25.84 31.79 11.76
C GLN A 215 -26.06 30.48 10.99
N PHE A 216 -26.92 29.57 11.48
CA PHE A 216 -27.19 28.27 10.87
C PHE A 216 -28.54 28.19 10.15
N TRP A 217 -29.45 29.14 10.42
CA TRP A 217 -30.85 29.13 9.94
C TRP A 217 -31.43 30.55 9.87
N GLU A 218 -32.55 30.75 9.15
CA GLU A 218 -33.15 32.07 8.90
C GLU A 218 -34.65 32.20 9.25
N GLY A 219 -35.27 31.15 9.78
CA GLY A 219 -36.66 31.22 10.22
C GLY A 219 -36.78 31.46 11.73
N ASP A 220 -37.93 31.08 12.28
CA ASP A 220 -38.22 31.28 13.69
C ASP A 220 -37.30 30.40 14.54
N ASP A 221 -36.72 30.99 15.59
CA ASP A 221 -35.74 30.35 16.46
C ASP A 221 -35.90 30.95 17.87
N SER A 222 -36.19 30.07 18.83
CA SER A 222 -36.33 30.42 20.24
C SER A 222 -35.00 30.84 20.88
N LEU A 223 -33.87 30.46 20.27
CA LEU A 223 -32.50 30.73 20.71
C LEU A 223 -31.64 31.29 19.54
N PRO A 224 -31.94 32.52 19.05
CA PRO A 224 -31.32 33.08 17.84
C PRO A 224 -29.82 33.37 17.96
N HIS A 225 -29.27 33.33 19.17
CA HIS A 225 -27.85 33.49 19.48
C HIS A 225 -27.16 32.16 19.86
N GLY A 226 -27.84 31.02 19.70
CA GLY A 226 -27.41 29.72 20.19
C GLY A 226 -27.77 29.50 21.66
N HIS A 227 -27.71 28.24 22.10
CA HIS A 227 -27.86 27.88 23.51
C HIS A 227 -26.56 28.18 24.27
N PRO A 228 -26.61 28.61 25.56
CA PRO A 228 -25.40 28.90 26.35
C PRO A 228 -24.43 27.72 26.49
N ASP A 229 -24.94 26.49 26.42
CA ASP A 229 -24.15 25.26 26.51
C ASP A 229 -23.66 24.77 25.13
N ASP A 230 -23.99 25.48 24.04
CA ASP A 230 -23.54 25.10 22.70
C ASP A 230 -22.02 25.17 22.58
N PRO A 231 -21.39 24.14 22.02
CA PRO A 231 -19.96 24.15 21.76
C PRO A 231 -19.61 25.12 20.62
N SER A 232 -18.42 25.72 20.70
CA SER A 232 -17.81 26.37 19.54
C SER A 232 -17.59 25.36 18.41
N LEU A 233 -17.88 25.74 17.17
CA LEU A 233 -17.63 24.90 15.99
C LEU A 233 -16.15 24.51 15.85
N VAL A 234 -15.24 25.43 16.20
CA VAL A 234 -13.79 25.17 16.15
C VAL A 234 -13.40 24.08 17.14
N ASP A 235 -13.92 24.15 18.37
CA ASP A 235 -13.63 23.17 19.41
C ASP A 235 -14.27 21.81 19.09
N LEU A 236 -15.49 21.83 18.55
CA LEU A 236 -16.23 20.64 18.14
C LEU A 236 -15.50 19.88 17.01
N PHE A 237 -15.26 20.55 15.89
CA PHE A 237 -14.61 19.92 14.74
C PHE A 237 -13.14 19.61 15.02
N GLY A 238 -12.45 20.44 15.83
CA GLY A 238 -11.11 20.14 16.31
C GLY A 238 -11.04 18.83 17.10
N LYS A 239 -11.99 18.57 18.01
CA LYS A 239 -12.06 17.31 18.76
C LYS A 239 -12.33 16.10 17.87
N LEU A 240 -13.23 16.23 16.89
CA LEU A 240 -13.52 15.16 15.94
C LEU A 240 -12.29 14.86 15.06
N GLU A 241 -11.56 15.90 14.65
CA GLU A 241 -10.32 15.77 13.88
C GLU A 241 -9.19 15.12 14.69
N GLU A 242 -8.99 15.51 15.94
CA GLU A 242 -8.04 14.89 16.88
C GLU A 242 -8.29 13.37 17.02
N GLN A 243 -9.55 12.97 16.94
CA GLN A 243 -9.99 11.58 17.03
C GLN A 243 -10.05 10.86 15.67
N ASN A 244 -9.58 11.51 14.59
CA ASN A 244 -9.58 10.99 13.22
C ASN A 244 -10.99 10.58 12.73
N VAL A 245 -12.02 11.30 13.17
CA VAL A 245 -13.42 11.03 12.82
C VAL A 245 -13.77 11.75 11.53
N ARG A 246 -14.24 11.00 10.52
CA ARG A 246 -14.81 11.60 9.31
C ARG A 246 -16.30 11.84 9.46
N TYR A 247 -16.72 13.07 9.21
CA TYR A 247 -18.11 13.49 9.39
C TYR A 247 -18.87 13.51 8.07
N TYR A 248 -19.99 12.81 8.06
CA TYR A 248 -20.87 12.62 6.93
C TYR A 248 -22.27 13.12 7.29
N PHE A 249 -22.82 14.06 6.50
CA PHE A 249 -24.16 14.59 6.73
C PHE A 249 -25.15 14.15 5.64
N GLY A 250 -26.19 13.44 6.08
CA GLY A 250 -27.30 12.98 5.27
C GLY A 250 -28.42 14.00 5.25
N GLN A 251 -28.39 14.87 4.25
CA GLN A 251 -29.37 15.94 4.08
C GLN A 251 -30.72 15.38 3.62
N LEU A 252 -31.78 15.67 4.39
CA LEU A 252 -33.16 15.27 4.08
C LEU A 252 -33.96 16.35 3.35
N ASN A 253 -33.67 17.62 3.60
CA ASN A 253 -34.33 18.77 3.00
C ASN A 253 -33.40 20.00 2.95
N GLY A 254 -33.87 21.13 2.40
CA GLY A 254 -33.06 22.36 2.26
C GLY A 254 -32.94 23.22 3.53
N LEU A 255 -33.63 22.90 4.63
CA LEU A 255 -33.58 23.71 5.88
C LEU A 255 -32.17 23.74 6.47
N THR A 256 -31.37 22.71 6.21
CA THR A 256 -30.01 22.54 6.72
C THR A 256 -28.92 23.14 5.80
N ASP A 257 -29.29 23.77 4.68
CA ASP A 257 -28.32 24.28 3.69
C ASP A 257 -27.32 25.28 4.31
N LYS A 258 -27.82 26.19 5.16
CA LYS A 258 -27.01 27.22 5.80
C LYS A 258 -26.08 26.63 6.88
N MET A 259 -26.58 25.65 7.65
CA MET A 259 -25.75 24.85 8.57
C MET A 259 -24.59 24.18 7.84
N ILE A 260 -24.87 23.52 6.71
CA ILE A 260 -23.86 22.83 5.90
C ILE A 260 -22.77 23.80 5.46
N GLY A 261 -23.15 24.97 4.93
CA GLY A 261 -22.20 25.99 4.50
C GLY A 261 -21.31 26.49 5.65
N MET A 262 -21.89 26.68 6.84
CA MET A 262 -21.13 27.06 8.03
C MET A 262 -20.17 25.96 8.48
N PHE A 263 -20.60 24.71 8.51
CA PHE A 263 -19.74 23.58 8.89
C PHE A 263 -18.57 23.41 7.92
N GLN A 264 -18.82 23.54 6.61
CA GLN A 264 -17.77 23.52 5.58
C GLN A 264 -16.79 24.69 5.69
N SER A 265 -17.22 25.83 6.21
CA SER A 265 -16.34 26.99 6.38
C SER A 265 -15.37 26.88 7.56
N VAL A 266 -15.71 26.06 8.56
CA VAL A 266 -14.91 25.90 9.80
C VAL A 266 -14.08 24.62 9.78
N ALA A 267 -14.60 23.54 9.21
CA ALA A 267 -13.82 22.32 9.00
C ALA A 267 -12.87 22.55 7.83
N GLU A 268 -11.57 22.79 8.09
CA GLU A 268 -10.60 23.09 7.03
C GLU A 268 -10.56 21.99 5.95
N HIS A 269 -10.94 20.72 6.25
CA HIS A 269 -11.20 19.65 5.26
C HIS A 269 -12.32 18.68 5.75
N ASP A 270 -13.04 18.07 4.79
CA ASP A 270 -13.83 16.80 4.89
C ASP A 270 -15.25 16.78 5.52
N VAL A 271 -16.07 17.84 5.41
CA VAL A 271 -17.54 17.66 5.55
C VAL A 271 -18.12 17.13 4.24
N THR A 272 -18.40 15.82 4.18
CA THR A 272 -18.99 15.20 3.00
C THR A 272 -20.52 15.15 3.12
N VAL A 273 -21.18 15.87 2.21
CA VAL A 273 -22.64 16.00 2.18
C VAL A 273 -23.22 15.08 1.11
N PHE A 274 -24.28 14.35 1.45
CA PHE A 274 -25.04 13.54 0.50
C PHE A 274 -26.53 13.71 0.76
N GLN A 275 -27.32 13.69 -0.32
CA GLN A 275 -28.77 13.82 -0.22
C GLN A 275 -29.41 12.45 0.03
N VAL A 276 -30.03 12.28 1.21
CA VAL A 276 -30.75 11.07 1.61
C VAL A 276 -32.23 11.25 1.26
N LEU A 277 -32.53 11.31 -0.03
CA LEU A 277 -33.93 11.44 -0.51
C LEU A 277 -34.70 10.11 -0.47
N ASP A 278 -34.02 8.98 -0.22
CA ASP A 278 -34.61 7.64 -0.20
C ASP A 278 -33.91 6.79 0.88
N PRO A 279 -34.68 6.13 1.78
CA PRO A 279 -34.17 5.08 2.66
C PRO A 279 -33.13 4.18 1.99
N ILE A 280 -33.37 3.71 0.76
CA ILE A 280 -32.51 2.74 0.03
C ILE A 280 -31.07 3.26 -0.18
N LYS A 281 -30.84 4.58 -0.14
CA LYS A 281 -29.50 5.16 -0.36
C LYS A 281 -28.59 5.10 0.87
N ILE A 282 -29.12 4.96 2.09
CA ILE A 282 -28.31 5.00 3.33
C ILE A 282 -27.25 3.89 3.31
N HIS A 283 -27.63 2.66 2.96
CA HIS A 283 -26.71 1.53 2.82
C HIS A 283 -25.55 1.84 1.86
N SER A 284 -25.86 2.23 0.62
CA SER A 284 -24.84 2.48 -0.40
C SER A 284 -23.93 3.66 -0.04
N SER A 285 -24.47 4.71 0.58
CA SER A 285 -23.71 5.89 1.00
C SER A 285 -22.79 5.56 2.17
N VAL A 286 -23.28 4.86 3.20
CA VAL A 286 -22.45 4.45 4.36
C VAL A 286 -21.33 3.51 3.92
N VAL A 287 -21.63 2.53 3.06
CA VAL A 287 -20.62 1.59 2.55
C VAL A 287 -19.58 2.32 1.69
N THR A 288 -19.99 3.24 0.82
CA THR A 288 -19.07 4.01 -0.03
C THR A 288 -18.19 4.93 0.81
N ALA A 289 -18.79 5.72 1.70
CA ALA A 289 -18.09 6.61 2.64
C ALA A 289 -17.07 5.86 3.50
N SER A 290 -17.45 4.69 4.01
CA SER A 290 -16.56 3.86 4.82
C SER A 290 -15.47 3.20 3.98
N LYS A 291 -15.75 2.81 2.73
CA LYS A 291 -14.74 2.27 1.80
C LYS A 291 -13.70 3.31 1.39
N GLU A 292 -14.14 4.50 1.00
CA GLU A 292 -13.27 5.66 0.80
C GLU A 292 -12.45 5.92 2.07
N THR A 293 -13.09 5.76 3.22
CA THR A 293 -12.44 6.04 4.50
C THR A 293 -11.34 5.03 4.86
N VAL A 294 -11.60 3.74 4.63
CA VAL A 294 -10.61 2.66 4.77
C VAL A 294 -9.45 2.87 3.81
N LEU A 295 -9.71 3.32 2.57
CA LEU A 295 -8.65 3.61 1.59
C LEU A 295 -7.75 4.77 2.02
N VAL A 296 -8.34 5.88 2.52
CA VAL A 296 -7.57 7.05 2.99
C VAL A 296 -6.85 6.78 4.31
N SER A 297 -7.43 6.00 5.22
CA SER A 297 -6.76 5.60 6.47
C SER A 297 -5.61 4.62 6.21
N ARG A 298 -5.73 3.73 5.21
CA ARG A 298 -4.60 2.92 4.71
C ARG A 298 -3.45 3.77 4.19
N ASP A 299 -3.74 4.92 3.57
CA ASP A 299 -2.71 5.88 3.17
C ASP A 299 -2.12 6.64 4.37
N LYS A 300 -2.92 7.10 5.34
CA LYS A 300 -2.39 7.90 6.47
C LYS A 300 -1.58 7.08 7.48
N THR A 301 -1.99 5.84 7.81
CA THR A 301 -1.32 5.00 8.82
C THR A 301 -0.01 4.38 8.31
N ILE A 302 0.14 4.24 6.99
CA ILE A 302 1.36 3.71 6.34
C ILE A 302 2.36 4.84 5.98
N LEU A 303 1.92 6.11 5.92
CA LEU A 303 2.70 7.20 5.30
C LEU A 303 3.11 8.35 6.23
N ARG A 304 3.22 8.14 7.55
CA ARG A 304 3.99 9.05 8.43
C ARG A 304 5.51 8.87 8.23
N ARG A 305 5.98 9.04 6.99
CA ARG A 305 7.36 9.41 6.67
C ARG A 305 7.28 10.53 5.64
N VAL A 306 7.91 11.66 5.95
CA VAL A 306 7.91 12.89 5.14
C VAL A 306 8.16 12.53 3.68
N LYS A 307 7.11 12.59 2.85
CA LYS A 307 7.23 12.38 1.40
C LYS A 307 7.90 13.63 0.82
N PRO A 308 9.00 13.52 0.05
CA PRO A 308 9.44 14.60 -0.80
C PRO A 308 8.30 14.92 -1.78
N SER A 309 7.88 16.18 -1.79
CA SER A 309 6.93 16.69 -2.77
C SER A 309 7.66 16.87 -4.11
N TYR A 310 7.41 15.96 -5.05
CA TYR A 310 7.90 16.10 -6.42
C TYR A 310 6.89 16.90 -7.25
N ALA A 311 7.38 17.91 -7.99
CA ALA A 311 6.64 18.47 -9.11
C ALA A 311 6.81 17.55 -10.32
N PHE A 312 5.71 17.09 -10.92
CA PHE A 312 5.74 16.16 -12.04
C PHE A 312 5.82 16.91 -13.38
N VAL A 313 6.74 16.50 -14.25
CA VAL A 313 6.92 17.07 -15.59
C VAL A 313 6.84 15.94 -16.61
N LEU A 314 5.79 15.95 -17.43
CA LEU A 314 5.52 14.88 -18.41
C LEU A 314 6.42 14.98 -19.65
N ASP A 315 6.83 16.19 -20.02
CA ASP A 315 7.66 16.44 -21.20
C ASP A 315 9.14 16.12 -20.93
N GLU A 316 9.86 15.71 -21.97
CA GLU A 316 11.31 15.55 -21.88
C GLU A 316 11.99 16.90 -21.58
N PRO A 317 13.05 16.91 -20.74
CA PRO A 317 13.76 18.14 -20.45
C PRO A 317 14.61 18.59 -21.64
N GLU A 318 15.01 19.85 -21.64
CA GLU A 318 16.02 20.34 -22.60
C GLU A 318 17.40 19.76 -22.24
N TRP A 319 17.82 18.69 -22.91
CA TRP A 319 19.06 17.97 -22.59
C TRP A 319 20.35 18.79 -22.71
N SER A 320 20.31 19.94 -23.42
CA SER A 320 21.44 20.87 -23.57
C SER A 320 21.81 21.56 -22.26
N VAL A 321 20.86 21.74 -21.34
CA VAL A 321 21.06 22.46 -20.07
C VAL A 321 21.38 21.54 -18.89
N ILE A 322 21.28 20.22 -19.08
CA ILE A 322 21.57 19.23 -18.05
C ILE A 322 23.01 18.73 -18.23
N GLU A 323 23.87 19.04 -17.27
CA GLU A 323 25.25 18.59 -17.27
C GLU A 323 25.36 17.08 -17.04
N PRO A 324 26.18 16.35 -17.82
CA PRO A 324 26.44 14.94 -17.57
C PRO A 324 27.14 14.71 -16.22
N SER A 325 26.67 13.73 -15.46
CA SER A 325 27.34 13.23 -14.26
C SER A 325 28.08 11.94 -14.59
N VAL A 326 29.31 11.80 -14.10
CA VAL A 326 30.07 10.53 -14.21
C VAL A 326 29.59 9.62 -13.08
N GLY A 327 28.93 8.52 -13.42
CA GLY A 327 28.46 7.52 -12.47
C GLY A 327 29.18 6.19 -12.64
N GLN A 328 29.37 5.47 -11.53
CA GLN A 328 29.74 4.06 -11.58
C GLN A 328 28.47 3.24 -11.78
N ILE A 329 28.29 2.71 -12.99
CA ILE A 329 27.18 1.83 -13.34
C ILE A 329 27.55 0.41 -12.97
N VAL A 330 26.71 -0.19 -12.13
CA VAL A 330 26.84 -1.53 -11.60
C VAL A 330 25.66 -2.36 -12.07
N ARG A 331 25.91 -3.57 -12.55
CA ARG A 331 24.85 -4.52 -12.93
C ARG A 331 25.21 -5.94 -12.53
N TYR A 332 24.22 -6.73 -12.16
CA TYR A 332 24.40 -8.18 -12.09
C TYR A 332 24.47 -8.78 -13.50
N ALA A 333 25.44 -9.67 -13.70
CA ALA A 333 25.58 -10.44 -14.91
C ALA A 333 25.24 -11.90 -14.60
N MET A 334 24.08 -12.33 -15.12
CA MET A 334 23.70 -13.73 -15.11
C MET A 334 24.18 -14.42 -16.39
N PRO A 335 24.68 -15.66 -16.31
CA PRO A 335 25.00 -16.45 -17.49
C PRO A 335 23.72 -16.67 -18.32
N PRO A 336 23.77 -16.47 -19.65
CA PRO A 336 22.65 -16.84 -20.50
C PRO A 336 22.41 -18.35 -20.38
N ASN A 337 21.14 -18.74 -20.23
CA ASN A 337 20.71 -20.14 -20.09
C ASN A 337 21.24 -20.86 -18.83
N ALA A 338 21.47 -20.12 -17.74
CA ALA A 338 21.77 -20.74 -16.45
C ALA A 338 20.63 -21.68 -16.02
N ALA A 339 20.99 -22.81 -15.41
CA ALA A 339 20.01 -23.72 -14.83
C ALA A 339 19.23 -23.00 -13.70
N VAL A 340 17.96 -23.32 -13.52
CA VAL A 340 17.11 -22.64 -12.51
C VAL A 340 17.72 -22.72 -11.11
N ASP A 341 18.27 -23.88 -10.72
CA ASP A 341 18.95 -24.03 -9.43
C ASP A 341 20.17 -23.10 -9.30
N ALA A 342 20.93 -22.89 -10.38
CA ALA A 342 22.04 -21.95 -10.41
C ALA A 342 21.55 -20.49 -10.32
N ILE A 343 20.44 -20.15 -11.00
CA ILE A 343 19.84 -18.81 -10.93
C ILE A 343 19.46 -18.45 -9.48
N LEU A 344 18.99 -19.43 -8.71
CA LEU A 344 18.53 -19.20 -7.35
C LEU A 344 19.65 -19.19 -6.31
N ASN A 345 20.71 -19.98 -6.51
CA ASN A 345 21.70 -20.29 -5.47
C ASN A 345 23.12 -19.80 -5.78
N ASP A 346 23.48 -19.61 -7.05
CA ASP A 346 24.84 -19.20 -7.39
C ASP A 346 25.02 -17.69 -7.17
N PRO A 347 26.20 -17.24 -6.71
CA PRO A 347 26.48 -15.83 -6.53
C PRO A 347 26.47 -15.11 -7.88
N MET A 348 25.72 -14.00 -7.96
CA MET A 348 25.68 -13.16 -9.14
C MET A 348 26.99 -12.41 -9.34
N ASN A 349 27.51 -12.41 -10.58
CA ASN A 349 28.72 -11.66 -10.90
C ASN A 349 28.38 -10.18 -11.10
N LEU A 350 29.00 -9.31 -10.31
CA LEU A 350 28.87 -7.87 -10.45
C LEU A 350 29.75 -7.36 -11.60
N LYS A 351 29.19 -6.59 -12.53
CA LYS A 351 29.95 -5.84 -13.54
C LYS A 351 29.82 -4.35 -13.26
N ALA A 352 30.94 -3.66 -13.10
CA ALA A 352 30.99 -2.23 -12.92
C ALA A 352 31.69 -1.54 -14.10
N ARG A 353 31.16 -0.40 -14.55
CA ARG A 353 31.74 0.45 -15.60
C ARG A 353 31.46 1.92 -15.28
N GLN A 354 32.36 2.82 -15.65
CA GLN A 354 32.09 4.25 -15.57
C GLN A 354 31.37 4.72 -16.85
N ARG A 355 30.31 5.51 -16.67
CA ARG A 355 29.53 6.09 -17.76
C ARG A 355 29.09 7.49 -17.41
N ASN A 356 28.86 8.30 -18.43
CA ASN A 356 28.18 9.57 -18.26
C ASN A 356 26.68 9.31 -18.31
N VAL A 357 25.96 9.90 -17.34
CA VAL A 357 24.50 9.87 -17.26
C VAL A 357 23.95 11.28 -17.11
N ARG A 358 22.79 11.53 -17.70
CA ARG A 358 21.98 12.73 -17.45
C ARG A 358 20.65 12.29 -16.87
N ILE A 359 20.18 12.98 -15.85
CA ILE A 359 18.91 12.68 -15.20
C ILE A 359 18.11 13.97 -15.12
N ALA A 360 16.84 13.91 -15.51
CA ALA A 360 15.93 15.05 -15.41
C ALA A 360 15.81 15.51 -13.95
N PRO A 361 15.64 16.81 -13.69
CA PRO A 361 15.47 17.33 -12.32
C PRO A 361 14.12 16.94 -11.69
N HIS A 362 13.13 16.63 -12.52
CA HIS A 362 11.76 16.32 -12.09
C HIS A 362 11.31 14.96 -12.65
N PRO A 363 10.54 14.18 -11.87
CA PRO A 363 10.01 12.91 -12.35
C PRO A 363 8.84 13.14 -13.32
N PHE A 364 8.66 12.22 -14.26
CA PHE A 364 7.51 12.20 -15.17
C PHE A 364 6.44 11.18 -14.73
N ALA A 365 6.82 10.21 -13.89
CA ALA A 365 5.91 9.18 -13.38
C ALA A 365 6.29 8.77 -11.95
N ARG A 366 5.35 8.11 -11.26
CA ARG A 366 5.56 7.58 -9.91
C ARG A 366 4.81 6.27 -9.73
N GLY A 367 5.48 5.31 -9.08
CA GLY A 367 4.87 4.11 -8.52
C GLY A 367 4.68 4.20 -7.00
N CYS A 368 4.32 3.09 -6.37
CA CYS A 368 4.08 3.05 -4.92
C CYS A 368 5.34 3.39 -4.10
N GLU A 369 6.52 2.94 -4.55
CA GLU A 369 7.78 3.11 -3.80
C GLU A 369 8.81 4.04 -4.46
N ARG A 370 8.71 4.27 -5.77
CA ARG A 370 9.74 4.98 -6.56
C ARG A 370 9.15 6.04 -7.47
N ALA A 371 9.88 7.12 -7.69
CA ALA A 371 9.63 8.10 -8.74
C ALA A 371 10.55 7.83 -9.95
N ALA A 372 10.02 8.02 -11.16
CA ALA A 372 10.71 7.78 -12.42
C ALA A 372 11.01 9.10 -13.14
N PHE A 373 12.25 9.26 -13.57
CA PHE A 373 12.82 10.44 -14.21
C PHE A 373 13.31 10.08 -15.60
N TYR A 374 13.16 10.99 -16.56
CA TYR A 374 13.83 10.84 -17.85
C TYR A 374 15.33 10.83 -17.63
N ALA A 375 16.04 9.94 -18.31
CA ALA A 375 17.49 9.86 -18.23
C ALA A 375 18.12 9.59 -19.60
N GLN A 376 19.42 9.86 -19.70
CA GLN A 376 20.25 9.49 -20.84
C GLN A 376 21.55 8.84 -20.37
N GLU A 377 22.00 7.80 -21.08
CA GLU A 377 23.31 7.18 -20.87
C GLU A 377 24.19 7.40 -22.11
N SER A 378 25.47 7.72 -21.90
CA SER A 378 26.41 7.83 -23.01
C SER A 378 26.65 6.45 -23.66
N PRO A 379 26.74 6.36 -24.99
CA PRO A 379 26.78 5.09 -25.69
C PRO A 379 28.02 4.26 -25.32
N ALA A 380 27.89 2.94 -25.44
CA ALA A 380 29.00 2.01 -25.25
C ALA A 380 29.92 1.96 -26.47
N ASP A 381 31.25 2.02 -26.24
CA ASP A 381 32.25 1.70 -27.27
C ASP A 381 32.22 0.20 -27.69
N GLU A 382 31.47 -0.64 -26.98
CA GLU A 382 31.36 -2.07 -27.28
C GLU A 382 29.93 -2.46 -27.71
N LYS A 383 29.86 -3.27 -28.77
CA LYS A 383 28.65 -3.94 -29.24
C LYS A 383 28.03 -4.79 -28.12
N LEU A 384 27.03 -4.26 -27.40
CA LEU A 384 26.18 -5.09 -26.55
C LEU A 384 25.36 -6.05 -27.44
N GLY A 385 25.67 -7.34 -27.33
CA GLY A 385 24.90 -8.42 -27.94
C GLY A 385 23.45 -8.38 -27.45
N TRP A 386 22.50 -8.57 -28.37
CA TRP A 386 21.04 -8.38 -28.31
C TRP A 386 20.50 -6.95 -28.55
N LEU A 387 21.20 -5.88 -28.13
CA LEU A 387 20.81 -4.48 -28.41
C LEU A 387 20.84 -4.10 -29.91
N SER A 388 21.23 -5.03 -30.78
CA SER A 388 21.24 -4.86 -32.24
C SER A 388 19.85 -4.86 -32.88
N LEU A 389 18.78 -5.09 -32.12
CA LEU A 389 17.41 -5.23 -32.64
C LEU A 389 16.62 -3.93 -32.82
N ARG A 390 17.14 -2.78 -32.37
CA ARG A 390 16.69 -1.47 -32.85
C ARG A 390 17.90 -0.70 -33.33
N LYS A 391 18.15 -0.69 -34.65
CA LYS A 391 18.89 0.40 -35.29
C LYS A 391 18.13 1.67 -34.92
N THR A 392 18.62 2.41 -33.92
CA THR A 392 18.13 3.76 -33.64
C THR A 392 18.26 4.54 -34.95
N LYS A 393 17.16 5.14 -35.39
CA LYS A 393 17.20 6.06 -36.53
C LYS A 393 18.24 7.12 -36.16
N LYS A 394 19.11 7.47 -37.11
CA LYS A 394 20.18 8.49 -37.04
C LYS A 394 19.78 9.88 -36.50
N LYS A 395 18.52 10.08 -36.10
CA LYS A 395 17.94 11.35 -35.67
C LYS A 395 18.16 11.65 -34.18
N ASP A 396 18.29 10.62 -33.35
CA ASP A 396 18.58 10.78 -31.93
C ASP A 396 20.11 10.71 -31.77
N GLY A 397 20.71 11.65 -31.03
CA GLY A 397 22.16 11.78 -30.90
C GLY A 397 22.87 10.56 -30.30
N PRO A 398 24.15 10.68 -29.87
CA PRO A 398 24.89 9.54 -29.33
C PRO A 398 24.26 8.93 -28.06
N TRP A 399 23.42 9.67 -27.35
CA TRP A 399 22.86 9.28 -26.05
C TRP A 399 21.72 8.27 -26.16
N LEU A 400 21.76 7.23 -25.32
CA LEU A 400 20.69 6.24 -25.19
C LEU A 400 19.60 6.80 -24.26
N LYS A 401 18.33 6.63 -24.64
CA LYS A 401 17.17 7.07 -23.83
C LYS A 401 16.89 6.06 -22.72
N MET A 402 16.90 6.53 -21.49
CA MET A 402 16.82 5.73 -20.25
C MET A 402 15.75 6.29 -19.31
N VAL A 403 15.46 5.53 -18.25
CA VAL A 403 14.67 5.93 -17.09
C VAL A 403 15.52 5.76 -15.85
N ALA A 404 15.61 6.81 -15.05
CA ALA A 404 16.22 6.76 -13.73
C ALA A 404 15.11 6.66 -12.67
N LYS A 405 15.23 5.74 -11.71
CA LYS A 405 14.25 5.53 -10.64
C LYS A 405 14.86 5.79 -9.28
N ARG A 406 14.21 6.64 -8.49
CA ARG A 406 14.60 6.95 -7.11
C ARG A 406 13.53 6.51 -6.12
N PHE A 407 13.93 6.01 -4.96
CA PHE A 407 12.99 5.74 -3.88
C PHE A 407 12.37 7.03 -3.33
N LEU A 408 11.07 6.97 -3.05
CA LEU A 408 10.29 8.12 -2.57
C LEU A 408 10.65 8.51 -1.14
N VAL A 409 11.23 7.60 -0.36
CA VAL A 409 11.67 7.88 1.01
C VAL A 409 13.14 7.49 1.08
N ALA A 410 13.99 8.48 1.36
CA ALA A 410 15.39 8.25 1.64
C ALA A 410 15.52 7.60 3.03
N HIS A 411 16.30 6.52 3.12
CA HIS A 411 16.59 5.87 4.39
C HIS A 411 18.10 5.97 4.65
N SER A 412 18.47 6.67 5.73
CA SER A 412 19.84 6.90 6.19
C SER A 412 20.82 7.44 5.11
N ALA A 413 22.12 7.40 5.39
CA ALA A 413 23.16 8.03 4.57
C ALA A 413 23.55 7.21 3.31
N THR A 414 23.10 5.97 3.12
CA THR A 414 23.44 5.14 1.93
C THR A 414 22.30 4.21 1.49
N ASP A 415 21.57 4.56 0.43
CA ASP A 415 20.47 3.75 -0.15
C ASP A 415 20.96 2.49 -0.92
N GLU A 416 22.27 2.20 -0.94
CA GLU A 416 22.90 1.19 -1.81
C GLU A 416 22.23 -0.19 -1.75
N ALA A 417 22.08 -0.75 -0.54
CA ALA A 417 21.56 -2.10 -0.34
C ALA A 417 20.14 -2.27 -0.93
N ARG A 418 19.31 -1.22 -0.86
CA ARG A 418 17.93 -1.26 -1.37
C ARG A 418 17.91 -1.31 -2.90
N TYR A 419 18.76 -0.53 -3.55
CA TYR A 419 18.91 -0.57 -5.01
C TYR A 419 19.52 -1.89 -5.49
N MET A 420 20.52 -2.40 -4.77
CA MET A 420 21.16 -3.68 -5.07
C MET A 420 20.17 -4.85 -4.97
N LYS A 421 19.34 -4.89 -3.92
CA LYS A 421 18.28 -5.89 -3.75
C LYS A 421 17.22 -5.84 -4.85
N ALA A 422 16.78 -4.64 -5.24
CA ALA A 422 15.85 -4.47 -6.35
C ALA A 422 16.47 -4.95 -7.68
N MET A 423 17.76 -4.67 -7.90
CA MET A 423 18.50 -5.13 -9.07
C MET A 423 18.68 -6.65 -9.08
N GLU A 424 18.89 -7.30 -7.92
CA GLU A 424 18.93 -8.77 -7.82
C GLU A 424 17.61 -9.37 -8.32
N GLY A 425 16.47 -8.90 -7.81
CA GLY A 425 15.15 -9.37 -8.24
C GLY A 425 14.94 -9.24 -9.75
N GLN A 426 15.32 -8.10 -10.33
CA GLN A 426 15.25 -7.91 -11.78
C GLN A 426 16.18 -8.85 -12.55
N ALA A 427 17.40 -9.10 -12.06
CA ALA A 427 18.35 -10.00 -12.70
C ALA A 427 17.88 -11.47 -12.67
N ILE A 428 17.29 -11.91 -11.55
CA ILE A 428 16.65 -13.24 -11.45
C ILE A 428 15.50 -13.33 -12.45
N ALA A 429 14.64 -12.31 -12.50
CA ALA A 429 13.52 -12.28 -13.42
C ALA A 429 13.95 -12.33 -14.89
N ALA A 430 15.00 -11.59 -15.26
CA ALA A 430 15.58 -11.61 -16.60
C ALA A 430 16.13 -13.00 -16.96
N ALA A 431 16.83 -13.66 -16.04
CA ALA A 431 17.39 -15.00 -16.27
C ALA A 431 16.28 -16.06 -16.44
N LEU A 432 15.24 -16.00 -15.59
CA LEU A 432 14.08 -16.88 -15.69
C LEU A 432 13.28 -16.62 -16.97
N ALA A 433 13.09 -15.37 -17.36
CA ALA A 433 12.42 -14.97 -18.60
C ALA A 433 13.16 -15.49 -19.85
N SER A 434 14.49 -15.42 -19.86
CA SER A 434 15.31 -16.00 -20.93
C SER A 434 15.11 -17.52 -21.02
N THR A 435 15.05 -18.19 -19.87
CA THR A 435 14.86 -19.64 -19.81
C THR A 435 13.44 -20.03 -20.26
N PHE A 436 12.44 -19.27 -19.86
CA PHE A 436 11.05 -19.43 -20.29
C PHE A 436 10.88 -19.23 -21.81
N THR A 437 11.52 -18.19 -22.37
CA THR A 437 11.49 -17.92 -23.82
C THR A 437 12.00 -19.10 -24.63
N ASN A 438 13.03 -19.80 -24.14
CA ASN A 438 13.54 -21.01 -24.79
C ASN A 438 12.62 -22.24 -24.62
N ALA A 439 11.70 -22.22 -23.65
CA ALA A 439 10.79 -23.32 -23.37
C ALA A 439 9.44 -23.20 -24.12
N VAL A 440 9.10 -22.00 -24.60
CA VAL A 440 7.88 -21.74 -25.38
C VAL A 440 8.12 -21.83 -26.89
N ASP A 441 7.06 -21.72 -27.67
CA ASP A 441 7.13 -21.67 -29.13
C ASP A 441 8.07 -20.54 -29.61
N SER A 442 8.91 -20.82 -30.61
CA SER A 442 9.90 -19.88 -31.16
C SER A 442 9.34 -18.56 -31.71
N SER A 443 8.02 -18.48 -31.94
CA SER A 443 7.33 -17.25 -32.32
C SER A 443 7.00 -16.31 -31.14
N LEU A 444 7.24 -16.77 -29.91
CA LEU A 444 6.98 -16.05 -28.67
C LEU A 444 8.30 -15.68 -27.98
N SER A 445 8.33 -14.49 -27.38
CA SER A 445 9.47 -13.98 -26.63
C SER A 445 9.02 -13.26 -25.37
N LEU A 446 9.74 -13.42 -24.27
CA LEU A 446 9.51 -12.70 -23.02
C LEU A 446 10.86 -12.37 -22.41
N HIS A 447 11.15 -11.07 -22.32
CA HIS A 447 12.41 -10.56 -21.81
C HIS A 447 12.16 -9.50 -20.75
N TYR A 448 13.13 -9.28 -19.87
CA TYR A 448 13.16 -8.11 -19.00
C TYR A 448 14.16 -7.09 -19.54
N VAL A 449 13.91 -5.80 -19.27
CA VAL A 449 14.92 -4.76 -19.49
C VAL A 449 16.11 -5.01 -18.57
N ASP A 450 17.31 -4.82 -19.13
CA ASP A 450 18.54 -4.77 -18.36
C ASP A 450 18.46 -3.58 -17.39
N THR A 451 18.62 -3.86 -16.10
CA THR A 451 18.67 -2.83 -15.05
C THR A 451 20.06 -2.75 -14.45
N SER A 452 20.44 -1.53 -14.12
CA SER A 452 21.68 -1.21 -13.45
C SER A 452 21.44 -0.26 -12.29
N VAL A 453 22.38 -0.22 -11.35
CA VAL A 453 22.44 0.77 -10.28
C VAL A 453 23.59 1.70 -10.61
N VAL A 454 23.32 3.00 -10.62
CA VAL A 454 24.33 4.03 -10.83
C VAL A 454 24.62 4.68 -9.50
N GLN A 455 25.88 4.60 -9.08
CA GLN A 455 26.41 5.38 -7.97
C GLN A 455 26.88 6.74 -8.52
N LEU A 456 26.20 7.82 -8.14
CA LEU A 456 26.52 9.20 -8.52
C LEU A 456 27.47 9.85 -7.51
N SER A 457 27.35 9.48 -6.23
CA SER A 457 28.24 9.91 -5.15
C SER A 457 28.31 8.81 -4.08
N SER A 458 29.04 9.04 -2.98
CA SER A 458 29.14 8.08 -1.87
C SER A 458 27.80 7.76 -1.21
N THR A 459 26.80 8.63 -1.36
CA THR A 459 25.48 8.50 -0.71
C THR A 459 24.33 8.45 -1.71
N GLU A 460 24.59 8.70 -2.99
CA GLU A 460 23.55 8.84 -4.01
C GLU A 460 23.58 7.68 -5.00
N PHE A 461 22.51 6.90 -4.97
CA PHE A 461 22.28 5.76 -5.85
C PHE A 461 20.98 5.94 -6.62
N VAL A 462 20.95 5.44 -7.85
CA VAL A 462 19.76 5.47 -8.70
C VAL A 462 19.68 4.20 -9.53
N ALA A 463 18.49 3.62 -9.66
CA ALA A 463 18.28 2.54 -10.62
C ALA A 463 18.14 3.14 -12.01
N LEU A 464 18.84 2.58 -13.00
CA LEU A 464 18.82 3.02 -14.39
C LEU A 464 18.45 1.84 -15.29
N GLU A 465 17.43 2.05 -16.12
CA GLU A 465 16.92 1.07 -17.09
C GLU A 465 16.53 1.74 -18.41
N GLN A 466 16.29 0.95 -19.44
CA GLN A 466 15.89 1.47 -20.74
C GLN A 466 14.50 2.12 -20.71
N PHE A 467 14.33 3.23 -21.44
CA PHE A 467 13.01 3.85 -21.61
C PHE A 467 12.11 3.01 -22.54
N LEU A 468 10.86 2.80 -22.12
CA LEU A 468 9.83 2.10 -22.88
C LEU A 468 8.80 3.10 -23.42
N ASP A 469 8.58 3.10 -24.74
CA ASP A 469 7.70 4.07 -25.40
C ASP A 469 6.22 3.85 -25.08
N ASN A 470 5.82 2.59 -24.90
CA ASN A 470 4.44 2.19 -24.62
C ASN A 470 4.42 1.25 -23.41
N PHE A 471 4.01 1.77 -22.26
CA PHE A 471 3.99 1.03 -21.00
C PHE A 471 2.58 0.50 -20.69
N GLU A 472 2.48 -0.76 -20.31
CA GLU A 472 1.27 -1.47 -19.95
C GLU A 472 1.53 -2.42 -18.78
N ARG A 473 0.58 -2.50 -17.85
CA ARG A 473 0.58 -3.48 -16.76
C ARG A 473 -0.33 -4.66 -17.13
N PHE A 474 0.24 -5.86 -17.23
CA PHE A 474 -0.47 -7.07 -17.64
C PHE A 474 -1.09 -7.82 -16.47
N THR A 475 -0.40 -7.87 -15.34
CA THR A 475 -0.85 -8.51 -14.09
C THR A 475 -0.46 -7.64 -12.90
N ASP A 476 -1.19 -7.70 -11.79
CA ASP A 476 -0.74 -7.13 -10.51
C ASP A 476 0.00 -8.16 -9.64
N ASN A 477 0.27 -7.81 -8.38
CA ASN A 477 0.95 -8.64 -7.38
C ASN A 477 0.00 -9.40 -6.43
N MET A 478 -1.32 -9.26 -6.55
CA MET A 478 -2.27 -9.88 -5.63
C MET A 478 -3.27 -10.79 -6.34
N SER A 479 -3.98 -10.35 -7.37
CA SER A 479 -4.96 -11.20 -8.08
C SER A 479 -5.52 -10.60 -9.38
N TYR A 480 -5.29 -9.31 -9.64
CA TYR A 480 -5.97 -8.60 -10.70
C TYR A 480 -5.29 -8.89 -12.03
N VAL A 481 -6.08 -9.50 -12.91
CA VAL A 481 -5.81 -9.55 -14.34
C VAL A 481 -6.86 -8.65 -15.01
N THR A 482 -6.42 -7.78 -15.92
CA THR A 482 -7.29 -6.81 -16.61
C THR A 482 -8.50 -7.50 -17.25
N PRO A 483 -9.73 -6.95 -17.20
CA PRO A 483 -10.99 -7.65 -17.58
C PRO A 483 -11.05 -8.33 -18.97
N SER A 484 -10.08 -8.09 -19.86
CA SER A 484 -9.91 -8.76 -21.16
C SER A 484 -9.11 -10.09 -21.11
N VAL A 485 -8.83 -10.62 -19.91
CA VAL A 485 -7.93 -11.76 -19.59
C VAL A 485 -8.03 -12.98 -20.52
N ALA A 486 -9.23 -13.40 -20.90
CA ALA A 486 -9.41 -14.72 -21.49
C ALA A 486 -8.95 -14.81 -22.95
N SER A 487 -8.87 -13.70 -23.68
CA SER A 487 -8.60 -13.70 -25.12
C SER A 487 -7.29 -12.99 -25.52
N ASP A 488 -6.67 -12.23 -24.62
CA ASP A 488 -5.43 -11.52 -24.95
C ASP A 488 -4.22 -12.47 -24.91
N LYS A 489 -3.61 -12.67 -26.08
CA LYS A 489 -2.44 -13.54 -26.28
C LYS A 489 -1.27 -13.17 -25.36
N TRP A 490 -1.01 -11.89 -25.15
CA TRP A 490 0.16 -11.43 -24.39
C TRP A 490 -0.08 -11.50 -22.89
N VAL A 491 -1.31 -11.24 -22.44
CA VAL A 491 -1.70 -11.50 -21.04
C VAL A 491 -1.61 -12.99 -20.72
N GLN A 492 -2.04 -13.87 -21.64
CA GLN A 492 -1.88 -15.32 -21.47
C GLN A 492 -0.41 -15.75 -21.38
N LEU A 493 0.49 -15.15 -22.16
CA LEU A 493 1.93 -15.39 -22.08
C LEU A 493 2.49 -14.96 -20.72
N ALA A 494 2.11 -13.78 -20.23
CA ALA A 494 2.53 -13.23 -18.95
C ALA A 494 2.07 -14.12 -17.76
N VAL A 495 0.79 -14.48 -17.72
CA VAL A 495 0.25 -15.32 -16.65
C VAL A 495 0.85 -16.74 -16.69
N ALA A 496 1.09 -17.29 -17.88
CA ALA A 496 1.78 -18.57 -18.02
C ALA A 496 3.23 -18.50 -17.53
N PHE A 497 3.93 -17.38 -17.72
CA PHE A 497 5.26 -17.15 -17.17
C PHE A 497 5.24 -17.15 -15.63
N SER A 498 4.28 -16.46 -15.00
CA SER A 498 4.13 -16.46 -13.54
C SER A 498 3.98 -17.90 -12.99
N HIS A 499 3.07 -18.68 -13.57
CA HIS A 499 2.86 -20.09 -13.21
C HIS A 499 4.11 -20.95 -13.47
N TRP A 500 4.77 -20.74 -14.61
CA TRP A 500 5.99 -21.46 -14.95
C TRP A 500 7.10 -21.19 -13.94
N THR A 501 7.31 -19.94 -13.50
CA THR A 501 8.35 -19.59 -12.51
C THR A 501 8.13 -20.31 -11.18
N TRP A 502 6.87 -20.39 -10.72
CA TRP A 502 6.53 -21.16 -9.53
C TRP A 502 6.85 -22.65 -9.72
N THR A 503 6.50 -23.21 -10.88
CA THR A 503 6.71 -24.64 -11.16
C THR A 503 8.19 -25.00 -11.23
N VAL A 504 8.99 -24.25 -11.99
CA VAL A 504 10.42 -24.59 -12.18
C VAL A 504 11.27 -24.32 -10.95
N THR A 505 10.83 -23.41 -10.09
CA THR A 505 11.47 -23.17 -8.79
C THR A 505 10.89 -24.04 -7.67
N LYS A 506 10.03 -25.02 -8.01
CA LYS A 506 9.42 -25.97 -7.05
C LYS A 506 8.68 -25.27 -5.91
N GLY A 507 8.00 -24.17 -6.24
CA GLY A 507 7.28 -23.32 -5.32
C GLY A 507 8.14 -22.44 -4.42
N TYR A 508 9.44 -22.29 -4.71
CA TYR A 508 10.30 -21.39 -3.96
C TYR A 508 9.99 -19.91 -4.21
N LEU A 509 9.77 -19.53 -5.48
CA LEU A 509 9.37 -18.16 -5.84
C LEU A 509 8.37 -18.11 -6.99
N MET A 510 7.67 -16.99 -7.12
CA MET A 510 6.77 -16.68 -8.23
C MET A 510 6.98 -15.21 -8.63
N ILE A 511 7.26 -14.99 -9.92
CA ILE A 511 7.35 -13.63 -10.46
C ILE A 511 5.94 -13.16 -10.82
N VAL A 512 5.58 -11.99 -10.33
CA VAL A 512 4.28 -11.34 -10.52
C VAL A 512 4.48 -9.87 -10.87
N ASP A 513 3.38 -9.10 -10.94
CA ASP A 513 3.40 -7.68 -11.32
C ASP A 513 4.05 -7.44 -12.69
N LEU A 514 3.70 -8.28 -13.66
CA LEU A 514 4.24 -8.25 -15.01
C LEU A 514 3.76 -6.99 -15.73
N GLN A 515 4.69 -6.08 -16.01
CA GLN A 515 4.45 -4.79 -16.64
C GLN A 515 5.60 -4.41 -17.57
N GLY A 516 5.30 -3.66 -18.63
CA GLY A 516 6.28 -3.25 -19.63
C GLY A 516 5.65 -2.96 -20.98
N GLN A 517 6.26 -3.42 -22.07
CA GLN A 517 5.88 -3.08 -23.43
C GLN A 517 5.57 -4.33 -24.27
N ARG A 518 4.51 -4.26 -25.07
CA ARG A 518 4.22 -5.25 -26.12
C ARG A 518 5.22 -5.12 -27.28
N LEU A 519 5.76 -6.25 -27.72
CA LEU A 519 6.57 -6.39 -28.93
C LEU A 519 5.77 -7.15 -30.00
N ASP A 520 6.22 -7.10 -31.25
CA ASP A 520 5.60 -7.87 -32.35
C ASP A 520 5.59 -9.38 -32.07
N THR A 521 6.62 -9.86 -31.37
CA THR A 521 6.84 -11.29 -31.06
C THR A 521 6.68 -11.62 -29.59
N GLY A 522 6.28 -10.69 -28.72
CA GLY A 522 6.42 -10.94 -27.29
C GLY A 522 6.19 -9.77 -26.34
N LEU A 523 6.82 -9.88 -25.17
CA LEU A 523 6.80 -8.89 -24.11
C LEU A 523 8.20 -8.48 -23.69
N LEU A 524 8.39 -7.18 -23.46
CA LEU A 524 9.56 -6.61 -22.79
C LEU A 524 9.12 -6.02 -21.45
N LEU A 525 9.47 -6.68 -20.35
CA LEU A 525 9.01 -6.38 -19.00
C LEU A 525 10.05 -5.59 -18.20
N THR A 526 9.60 -4.96 -17.12
CA THR A 526 10.45 -4.27 -16.13
C THR A 526 9.81 -4.35 -14.75
N ASP A 527 10.57 -4.00 -13.70
CA ASP A 527 10.10 -3.89 -12.32
C ASP A 527 9.26 -5.09 -11.85
N PRO A 528 9.84 -6.29 -11.81
CA PRO A 528 9.13 -7.44 -11.28
C PRO A 528 8.85 -7.28 -9.79
N ALA A 529 7.70 -7.79 -9.34
CA ALA A 529 7.53 -8.21 -7.97
C ALA A 529 7.79 -9.73 -7.87
N ILE A 530 8.36 -10.17 -6.76
CA ILE A 530 8.67 -11.58 -6.55
C ILE A 530 8.10 -12.02 -5.20
N HIS A 531 7.12 -12.91 -5.25
CA HIS A 531 6.71 -13.67 -4.08
C HIS A 531 7.74 -14.77 -3.86
N CYS A 532 8.23 -14.92 -2.65
CA CYS A 532 9.25 -15.90 -2.32
C CYS A 532 8.99 -16.49 -0.94
N ARG A 533 9.23 -17.80 -0.77
CA ARG A 533 9.19 -18.44 0.55
C ARG A 533 10.13 -17.79 1.55
N ASP A 534 11.24 -17.25 1.05
CA ASP A 534 12.07 -16.33 1.81
C ASP A 534 11.49 -14.91 1.70
N CYS A 535 10.67 -14.55 2.69
CA CYS A 535 10.00 -13.24 2.75
C CYS A 535 11.01 -12.08 2.88
N GLU A 536 12.23 -12.34 3.35
CA GLU A 536 13.28 -11.33 3.56
C GLU A 536 14.21 -11.17 2.34
N ARG A 537 14.24 -12.10 1.37
CA ARG A 537 15.18 -12.06 0.22
C ARG A 537 14.92 -10.93 -0.78
N PHE A 538 13.67 -10.59 -1.04
CA PHE A 538 13.29 -9.52 -1.98
C PHE A 538 12.71 -8.30 -1.24
N ASN A 539 12.28 -7.28 -1.98
CA ASN A 539 11.73 -6.07 -1.38
C ASN A 539 10.50 -6.41 -0.52
N SER A 540 10.56 -6.15 0.79
CA SER A 540 9.56 -6.61 1.76
C SER A 540 8.18 -5.98 1.57
N GLY A 541 8.11 -4.82 0.91
CA GLY A 541 6.85 -4.13 0.60
C GLY A 541 6.01 -4.79 -0.51
N THR A 542 6.61 -5.66 -1.34
CA THR A 542 5.93 -6.28 -2.50
C THR A 542 6.01 -7.80 -2.53
N ASN A 543 6.76 -8.42 -1.62
CA ASN A 543 6.85 -9.86 -1.44
C ASN A 543 5.81 -10.34 -0.41
N PHE A 544 4.72 -10.96 -0.88
CA PHE A 544 3.66 -11.52 -0.02
C PHE A 544 3.85 -13.01 0.28
N GLY A 545 5.03 -13.55 0.00
CA GLY A 545 5.38 -14.95 0.30
C GLY A 545 4.39 -15.96 -0.28
N GLN A 546 4.17 -17.05 0.47
CA GLN A 546 3.26 -18.13 0.06
C GLN A 546 1.83 -17.63 -0.14
N SER A 547 1.36 -16.70 0.70
CA SER A 547 0.01 -16.13 0.59
C SER A 547 -0.24 -15.44 -0.76
N GLY A 548 0.75 -14.71 -1.26
CA GLY A 548 0.69 -14.09 -2.59
C GLY A 548 0.62 -15.12 -3.71
N MET A 549 1.38 -16.21 -3.60
CA MET A 549 1.33 -17.32 -4.57
C MET A 549 -0.02 -18.03 -4.56
N ASP A 550 -0.55 -18.32 -3.38
CA ASP A 550 -1.85 -18.99 -3.23
C ASP A 550 -2.98 -18.13 -3.82
N LEU A 551 -2.91 -16.82 -3.60
CA LEU A 551 -3.89 -15.88 -4.12
C LEU A 551 -3.85 -15.79 -5.67
N PHE A 552 -2.65 -15.84 -6.28
CA PHE A 552 -2.52 -15.99 -7.73
C PHE A 552 -3.22 -17.27 -8.21
N PHE A 553 -2.99 -18.42 -7.56
CA PHE A 553 -3.59 -19.68 -7.98
C PHE A 553 -5.10 -19.79 -7.75
N LYS A 554 -5.67 -19.00 -6.83
CA LYS A 554 -7.14 -18.91 -6.64
C LYS A 554 -7.84 -18.33 -7.88
N THR A 555 -7.22 -17.41 -8.60
CA THR A 555 -7.81 -16.75 -9.77
C THR A 555 -7.25 -17.24 -11.10
N HIS A 556 -6.06 -17.84 -11.09
CA HIS A 556 -5.40 -18.38 -12.28
C HIS A 556 -6.19 -19.52 -12.92
N LYS A 557 -6.33 -19.44 -14.25
CA LYS A 557 -6.85 -20.53 -15.08
C LYS A 557 -5.78 -20.88 -16.10
N CYS A 558 -5.31 -22.12 -16.05
CA CYS A 558 -4.34 -22.63 -17.03
C CYS A 558 -4.85 -22.38 -18.46
N ASN A 559 -3.99 -21.80 -19.29
CA ASN A 559 -4.25 -21.56 -20.70
C ASN A 559 -3.49 -22.58 -21.58
N THR A 560 -3.56 -22.42 -22.90
CA THR A 560 -2.91 -23.34 -23.84
C THR A 560 -1.39 -23.41 -23.67
N LEU A 561 -0.74 -22.32 -23.26
CA LEU A 561 0.71 -22.28 -22.98
C LEU A 561 1.04 -23.05 -21.70
N CYS A 562 0.23 -22.92 -20.65
CA CYS A 562 0.37 -23.72 -19.43
C CYS A 562 0.32 -25.22 -19.76
N SER A 563 -0.66 -25.62 -20.59
CA SER A 563 -0.81 -27.00 -21.03
C SER A 563 0.36 -27.48 -21.90
N SER A 564 0.84 -26.66 -22.84
CA SER A 564 1.98 -27.05 -23.69
C SER A 564 3.29 -27.18 -22.91
N LEU A 565 3.43 -26.43 -21.83
CA LEU A 565 4.57 -26.49 -20.90
C LEU A 565 4.42 -27.61 -19.86
N GLY A 566 3.29 -28.35 -19.86
CA GLY A 566 3.03 -29.43 -18.90
C GLY A 566 2.86 -28.94 -17.46
N LEU A 567 2.41 -27.70 -17.25
CA LEU A 567 2.25 -27.13 -15.91
C LEU A 567 1.00 -27.69 -15.23
N SER A 568 1.13 -28.01 -13.94
CA SER A 568 0.00 -28.42 -13.10
C SER A 568 -0.37 -27.31 -12.12
N MET A 569 -1.66 -27.20 -11.80
CA MET A 569 -2.11 -26.42 -10.64
C MET A 569 -1.57 -27.08 -9.35
N PRO A 570 -1.21 -26.30 -8.32
CA PRO A 570 -0.77 -26.81 -7.02
C PRO A 570 -1.85 -27.60 -6.26
#